data_AF-A0AAJ6JIG8-F1
#
_entry.id   AF-A0AAJ6JIG8-F1
#
_cell.length_a   1.000
_cell.length_b   1.000
_cell.length_c   1.000
_cell.angle_alpha   90.00
_cell.angle_beta   90.00
_cell.angle_gamma   90.00
#
_symmetry.space_group_name_H-M   'P 1'
#
loop_
_entity.id
_entity.type
_entity.pdbx_description
1 polymer ?
#
loop_
_entity_poly.entity_id
_entity_poly.type
_entity_poly.pdbx_seq_one_letter_code
_entity_poly.pdbx_strand_id
1 'polypeptide(L)'
;MGSGGLFKTPTLRNADFNAPYFHDGRFDTYEQVVTHFDTLFALGLTALDRKDLVAYLTAVGDGTQPYEHEGAGASLKEINDFATVLGTAIPAGDKQVVGLAVETIGGELRELTEQYPDRKNTSVSGGDQERVNARAALKEVVLLLRRIQIAVDDGRIADAAADYRNYRYLMAAAVPSLLAGAEQWSLFNPAVHDQHHMALRRVLQSRHVAR
;
A
#
# COMPACT_ATOMS: atom_id res chain seq x y z
N MET A 1 -15.40 14.07 -22.10
CA MET A 1 -13.98 14.48 -22.11
C MET A 1 -13.80 15.59 -23.13
N GLY A 2 -14.01 16.85 -22.76
CA GLY A 2 -13.84 17.98 -23.68
C GLY A 2 -13.48 19.27 -22.94
N SER A 3 -12.17 19.59 -22.92
CA SER A 3 -11.59 20.94 -22.76
C SER A 3 -10.05 20.94 -22.83
N GLY A 4 -9.43 20.23 -23.78
CA GLY A 4 -8.01 20.42 -24.19
C GLY A 4 -6.91 20.25 -23.12
N GLY A 5 -6.15 19.16 -23.21
CA GLY A 5 -5.00 18.86 -22.34
C GLY A 5 -4.77 17.36 -22.17
N LEU A 6 -3.57 16.94 -21.76
CA LEU A 6 -3.31 15.58 -21.28
C LEU A 6 -3.84 15.46 -19.85
N PHE A 7 -5.03 14.89 -19.69
CA PHE A 7 -5.63 14.65 -18.38
C PHE A 7 -5.42 13.20 -17.96
N LYS A 8 -5.09 12.99 -16.68
CA LYS A 8 -5.09 11.66 -16.09
C LYS A 8 -6.53 11.17 -16.00
N THR A 9 -6.81 9.95 -16.43
CA THR A 9 -8.09 9.28 -16.16
C THR A 9 -8.17 9.01 -14.65
N PRO A 10 -9.07 9.67 -13.89
CA PRO A 10 -9.22 9.39 -12.47
C PRO A 10 -9.81 8.00 -12.26
N THR A 11 -9.54 7.39 -11.10
CA THR A 11 -10.20 6.14 -10.71
C THR A 11 -11.70 6.38 -10.50
N LEU A 12 -12.52 5.38 -10.82
CA LEU A 12 -13.96 5.38 -10.54
C LEU A 12 -14.30 4.84 -9.15
N ARG A 13 -13.32 4.26 -8.44
CA ARG A 13 -13.50 3.79 -7.06
C ARG A 13 -13.76 5.00 -6.15
N ASN A 14 -14.80 4.92 -5.31
CA ASN A 14 -15.23 5.99 -4.39
C ASN A 14 -15.68 7.27 -5.08
N ALA A 15 -15.88 7.27 -6.39
CA ALA A 15 -16.25 8.50 -7.09
C ALA A 15 -17.58 9.07 -6.56
N ASP A 16 -18.46 8.24 -5.97
CA ASP A 16 -19.78 8.65 -5.47
C ASP A 16 -19.69 9.66 -4.31
N PHE A 17 -18.56 9.66 -3.59
CA PHE A 17 -18.28 10.60 -2.49
C PHE A 17 -17.49 11.84 -2.92
N ASN A 18 -17.12 11.94 -4.20
CA ASN A 18 -16.18 12.95 -4.71
C ASN A 18 -16.81 13.87 -5.77
N ALA A 19 -18.13 13.99 -5.78
CA ALA A 19 -18.79 15.07 -6.50
C ALA A 19 -18.31 16.44 -5.94
N PRO A 20 -18.18 17.48 -6.79
CA PRO A 20 -18.52 17.52 -8.21
C PRO A 20 -17.46 16.88 -9.12
N TYR A 21 -17.92 16.33 -10.24
CA TYR A 21 -17.14 15.59 -11.24
C TYR A 21 -16.50 16.51 -12.30
N PHE A 22 -15.47 15.97 -12.96
CA PHE A 22 -14.53 16.68 -13.85
C PHE A 22 -13.56 17.63 -13.12
N HIS A 23 -12.46 17.98 -13.78
CA HIS A 23 -11.40 18.83 -13.20
C HIS A 23 -11.85 20.26 -12.88
N ASP A 24 -12.91 20.71 -13.54
CA ASP A 24 -13.56 22.01 -13.33
C ASP A 24 -14.84 21.91 -12.49
N GLY A 25 -15.17 20.71 -11.99
CA GLY A 25 -16.35 20.48 -11.15
C GLY A 25 -17.68 20.78 -11.86
N ARG A 26 -17.75 20.67 -13.19
CA ARG A 26 -18.91 21.13 -13.96
C ARG A 26 -20.17 20.25 -13.84
N PHE A 27 -20.09 19.08 -13.20
CA PHE A 27 -21.21 18.14 -13.07
C PHE A 27 -21.34 17.64 -11.63
N ASP A 28 -22.55 17.62 -11.11
CA ASP A 28 -22.84 17.19 -9.74
C ASP A 28 -23.27 15.72 -9.64
N THR A 29 -23.62 15.11 -10.78
CA THR A 29 -24.25 13.77 -10.83
C THR A 29 -23.65 12.89 -11.92
N TYR A 30 -23.70 11.57 -11.72
CA TYR A 30 -23.28 10.61 -12.75
C TYR A 30 -24.17 10.68 -14.00
N GLU A 31 -25.45 11.01 -13.85
CA GLU A 31 -26.39 11.22 -14.95
C GLU A 31 -25.89 12.30 -15.91
N GLN A 32 -25.40 13.43 -15.37
CA GLN A 32 -24.83 14.51 -16.17
C GLN A 32 -23.53 14.08 -16.86
N VAL A 33 -22.67 13.31 -16.16
CA VAL A 33 -21.43 12.76 -16.72
C VAL A 33 -21.72 11.79 -17.88
N VAL A 34 -22.62 10.83 -17.69
CA VAL A 34 -23.00 9.85 -18.72
C VAL A 34 -23.65 10.54 -19.91
N THR A 35 -24.56 11.49 -19.67
CA THR A 35 -25.21 12.27 -20.74
C THR A 35 -24.21 13.09 -21.56
N HIS A 36 -23.21 13.67 -20.90
CA HIS A 36 -22.12 14.38 -21.57
C HIS A 36 -21.34 13.46 -22.52
N PHE A 37 -20.99 12.24 -22.08
CA PHE A 37 -20.24 11.29 -22.90
C PHE A 37 -21.05 10.68 -24.03
N ASP A 38 -22.32 10.38 -23.79
CA ASP A 38 -23.27 9.92 -24.81
C ASP A 38 -23.35 10.93 -25.97
N THR A 39 -23.48 12.21 -25.63
CA THR A 39 -23.52 13.31 -26.61
C THR A 39 -22.18 13.52 -27.29
N LEU A 40 -21.08 13.58 -26.52
CA LEU A 40 -19.75 13.90 -27.03
C LEU A 40 -19.24 12.86 -28.03
N PHE A 41 -19.52 11.58 -27.77
CA PHE A 41 -19.07 10.48 -28.62
C PHE A 41 -20.17 9.90 -29.50
N ALA A 42 -21.36 10.51 -29.50
CA ALA A 42 -22.53 10.07 -30.27
C ALA A 42 -22.83 8.57 -30.10
N LEU A 43 -22.84 8.09 -28.85
CA LEU A 43 -22.93 6.67 -28.51
C LEU A 43 -24.33 6.08 -28.76
N GLY A 44 -25.36 6.93 -28.76
CA GLY A 44 -26.73 6.51 -29.04
C GLY A 44 -27.35 5.67 -27.93
N LEU A 45 -26.97 5.94 -26.68
CA LEU A 45 -27.44 5.17 -25.54
C LEU A 45 -28.96 5.29 -25.37
N THR A 46 -29.62 4.16 -25.10
CA THR A 46 -31.03 4.17 -24.74
C THR A 46 -31.22 4.70 -23.31
N ALA A 47 -32.47 4.97 -22.93
CA ALA A 47 -32.77 5.34 -21.55
C ALA A 47 -32.40 4.23 -20.54
N LEU A 48 -32.48 2.97 -20.98
CA LEU A 48 -32.09 1.82 -20.15
C LEU A 48 -30.57 1.77 -19.99
N ASP A 49 -29.80 1.92 -21.07
CA ASP A 49 -28.33 1.91 -21.01
C ASP A 49 -27.78 3.02 -20.10
N ARG A 50 -28.37 4.22 -20.17
CA ARG A 50 -27.97 5.33 -19.28
C ARG A 50 -28.24 5.01 -17.82
N LYS A 51 -29.40 4.41 -17.52
CA LYS A 51 -29.76 4.01 -16.16
C LYS A 51 -28.81 2.92 -15.64
N ASP A 52 -28.48 1.94 -16.47
CA ASP A 52 -27.60 0.83 -16.11
C ASP A 52 -26.16 1.30 -15.90
N LEU A 53 -25.68 2.24 -16.73
CA LEU A 53 -24.36 2.85 -16.55
C LEU A 53 -24.27 3.69 -15.28
N VAL A 54 -25.31 4.46 -14.94
CA VAL A 54 -25.36 5.18 -13.66
C VAL A 54 -25.36 4.20 -12.50
N ALA A 55 -26.19 3.15 -12.55
CA ALA A 55 -26.21 2.11 -11.52
C ALA A 55 -24.85 1.40 -11.37
N TYR A 56 -24.15 1.15 -12.49
CA TYR A 56 -22.80 0.60 -12.49
C TYR A 56 -21.79 1.57 -11.86
N LEU A 57 -21.83 2.85 -12.23
CA LEU A 57 -20.95 3.88 -11.66
C LEU A 57 -21.21 4.07 -10.16
N THR A 58 -22.47 4.06 -9.73
CA THR A 58 -22.84 4.04 -8.31
C THR A 58 -22.35 2.77 -7.64
N ALA A 59 -22.51 1.58 -8.21
CA ALA A 59 -22.02 0.35 -7.58
C ALA A 59 -20.49 0.29 -7.44
N VAL A 60 -19.75 0.80 -8.43
CA VAL A 60 -18.27 0.90 -8.38
C VAL A 60 -17.81 2.07 -7.49
N GLY A 61 -18.60 3.13 -7.43
CA GLY A 61 -18.36 4.35 -6.65
C GLY A 61 -18.77 4.22 -5.17
N ASP A 62 -19.76 3.40 -4.86
CA ASP A 62 -20.32 3.07 -3.54
C ASP A 62 -19.81 1.70 -3.08
N GLY A 63 -18.53 1.42 -3.35
CA GLY A 63 -17.88 0.24 -2.80
C GLY A 63 -17.97 0.30 -1.27
N THR A 64 -18.92 -0.45 -0.70
CA THR A 64 -19.23 -0.46 0.73
C THR A 64 -17.97 -0.74 1.54
N GLN A 65 -17.51 0.26 2.30
CA GLN A 65 -16.23 0.35 3.02
C GLN A 65 -14.98 0.42 2.12
N PRO A 66 -14.61 1.64 1.67
CA PRO A 66 -13.47 1.83 0.79
C PRO A 66 -12.08 1.64 1.37
N TYR A 67 -12.00 1.60 2.69
CA TYR A 67 -10.76 1.44 3.44
C TYR A 67 -10.95 0.23 4.36
N GLU A 68 -10.43 -0.94 3.98
CA GLU A 68 -9.63 -1.61 5.01
C GLU A 68 -8.56 -0.56 5.35
N HIS A 69 -8.46 -0.15 6.62
CA HIS A 69 -7.28 0.60 7.03
C HIS A 69 -6.10 -0.23 6.51
N GLU A 70 -5.27 0.34 5.64
CA GLU A 70 -3.95 -0.21 5.30
C GLU A 70 -3.16 -0.17 6.60
N GLY A 71 -3.49 -1.04 7.55
CA GLY A 71 -2.79 -1.22 8.80
C GLY A 71 -1.77 -2.30 8.61
N ALA A 72 -0.88 -2.43 9.59
CA ALA A 72 0.20 -3.40 9.54
C ALA A 72 -0.29 -4.84 9.26
N GLY A 73 -1.47 -5.20 9.77
CA GLY A 73 -2.07 -6.52 9.53
C GLY A 73 -2.39 -6.81 8.06
N ALA A 74 -2.95 -5.84 7.33
CA ALA A 74 -3.29 -5.99 5.91
C ALA A 74 -2.01 -6.14 5.07
N SER A 75 -1.02 -5.26 5.28
CA SER A 75 0.28 -5.34 4.60
C SER A 75 0.98 -6.68 4.89
N LEU A 76 0.98 -7.14 6.14
CA LEU A 76 1.58 -8.43 6.50
C LEU A 76 0.86 -9.62 5.85
N LYS A 77 -0.47 -9.55 5.68
CA LYS A 77 -1.23 -10.60 5.01
C LYS A 77 -0.78 -10.74 3.55
N GLU A 78 -0.72 -9.64 2.81
CA GLU A 78 -0.28 -9.65 1.41
C GLU A 78 1.16 -10.15 1.28
N ILE A 79 2.06 -9.66 2.13
CA ILE A 79 3.44 -10.15 2.21
C ILE A 79 3.49 -11.67 2.44
N ASN A 80 2.68 -12.18 3.36
CA ASN A 80 2.64 -13.62 3.66
C ASN A 80 2.08 -14.45 2.51
N ASP A 81 1.08 -13.94 1.79
CA ASP A 81 0.52 -14.60 0.61
C ASP A 81 1.59 -14.73 -0.48
N PHE A 82 2.34 -13.65 -0.76
CA PHE A 82 3.50 -13.70 -1.68
C PHE A 82 4.62 -14.63 -1.19
N ALA A 83 4.89 -14.65 0.12
CA ALA A 83 5.92 -15.51 0.69
C ALA A 83 5.63 -17.02 0.53
N THR A 84 4.41 -17.42 0.19
CA THR A 84 4.10 -18.83 -0.10
C THR A 84 4.84 -19.38 -1.33
N VAL A 85 5.16 -18.51 -2.30
CA VAL A 85 5.94 -18.87 -3.51
C VAL A 85 7.29 -19.49 -3.13
N LEU A 86 7.94 -18.95 -2.10
CA LEU A 86 9.22 -19.46 -1.58
C LEU A 86 9.13 -20.92 -1.10
N GLY A 87 7.95 -21.34 -0.61
CA GLY A 87 7.73 -22.72 -0.16
C GLY A 87 7.86 -23.76 -1.29
N THR A 88 7.63 -23.34 -2.53
CA THR A 88 7.79 -24.21 -3.72
C THR A 88 9.13 -23.97 -4.40
N ALA A 89 9.55 -22.72 -4.50
CA ALA A 89 10.78 -22.34 -5.23
C ALA A 89 12.06 -22.78 -4.51
N ILE A 90 12.10 -22.74 -3.16
CA ILE A 90 13.28 -23.13 -2.39
C ILE A 90 13.61 -24.63 -2.57
N PRO A 91 12.68 -25.59 -2.35
CA PRO A 91 12.97 -27.01 -2.58
C PRO A 91 13.38 -27.33 -4.02
N ALA A 92 12.86 -26.59 -4.99
CA ALA A 92 13.22 -26.73 -6.40
C ALA A 92 14.59 -26.15 -6.76
N GLY A 93 15.21 -25.36 -5.86
CA GLY A 93 16.45 -24.65 -6.14
C GLY A 93 16.29 -23.55 -7.20
N ASP A 94 15.08 -23.02 -7.38
CA ASP A 94 14.78 -22.03 -8.42
C ASP A 94 15.31 -20.64 -8.02
N LYS A 95 16.55 -20.35 -8.42
CA LYS A 95 17.24 -19.10 -8.09
C LYS A 95 16.52 -17.85 -8.59
N GLN A 96 15.87 -17.93 -9.75
CA GLN A 96 15.21 -16.77 -10.35
C GLN A 96 13.93 -16.43 -9.58
N VAL A 97 13.11 -17.44 -9.29
CA VAL A 97 11.86 -17.24 -8.54
C VAL A 97 12.14 -16.85 -7.10
N VAL A 98 13.12 -17.46 -6.44
CA VAL A 98 13.53 -17.06 -5.08
C VAL A 98 14.05 -15.62 -5.08
N GLY A 99 14.88 -15.25 -6.05
CA GLY A 99 15.42 -13.89 -6.18
C GLY A 99 14.33 -12.84 -6.29
N LEU A 100 13.40 -13.03 -7.23
CA LEU A 100 12.29 -12.11 -7.44
C LEU A 100 11.40 -12.01 -6.19
N ALA A 101 11.02 -13.14 -5.60
CA ALA A 101 10.17 -13.14 -4.42
C ALA A 101 10.84 -12.44 -3.21
N VAL A 102 12.12 -12.73 -2.96
CA VAL A 102 12.90 -12.09 -1.89
C VAL A 102 13.02 -10.57 -2.11
N GLU A 103 13.25 -10.13 -3.34
CA GLU A 103 13.36 -8.70 -3.68
C GLU A 103 12.03 -7.97 -3.48
N THR A 104 10.94 -8.51 -4.02
CA THR A 104 9.58 -7.95 -3.86
C THR A 104 9.20 -7.86 -2.39
N ILE A 105 9.25 -8.98 -1.66
CA ILE A 105 8.87 -9.03 -0.24
C ILE A 105 9.79 -8.13 0.59
N GLY A 106 11.09 -8.10 0.29
CA GLY A 106 12.03 -7.23 0.97
C GLY A 106 11.74 -5.74 0.74
N GLY A 107 11.20 -5.37 -0.43
CA GLY A 107 10.68 -4.04 -0.73
C GLY A 107 9.54 -3.66 0.20
N GLU A 108 8.48 -4.46 0.19
CA GLU A 108 7.27 -4.26 1.00
C GLU A 108 7.59 -4.16 2.49
N LEU A 109 8.46 -5.02 3.02
CA LEU A 109 8.89 -4.96 4.42
C LEU A 109 9.66 -3.68 4.77
N ARG A 110 10.43 -3.12 3.83
CA ARG A 110 11.11 -1.83 4.03
C ARG A 110 10.12 -0.67 4.00
N GLU A 111 9.14 -0.70 3.10
CA GLU A 111 8.06 0.30 3.08
C GLU A 111 7.24 0.26 4.37
N LEU A 112 6.87 -0.93 4.83
CA LEU A 112 6.23 -1.14 6.12
C LEU A 112 7.12 -0.66 7.29
N THR A 113 8.45 -0.78 7.18
CA THR A 113 9.37 -0.24 8.20
C THR A 113 9.24 1.27 8.30
N GLU A 114 9.07 1.98 7.18
CA GLU A 114 8.92 3.44 7.18
C GLU A 114 7.59 3.93 7.73
N GLN A 115 6.56 3.06 7.80
CA GLN A 115 5.32 3.34 8.52
C GLN A 115 5.52 3.48 10.03
N TYR A 116 6.65 3.01 10.57
CA TYR A 116 7.04 3.21 11.96
C TYR A 116 8.19 4.22 12.02
N PRO A 117 7.93 5.49 12.39
CA PRO A 117 8.96 6.52 12.37
C PRO A 117 10.17 6.15 13.27
N ASP A 118 11.37 6.57 12.88
CA ASP A 118 12.58 6.35 13.68
C ASP A 118 12.52 7.13 15.01
N ARG A 119 13.23 6.67 16.05
CA ARG A 119 13.34 7.38 17.33
C ARG A 119 13.92 8.79 17.20
N LYS A 120 14.70 9.06 16.15
CA LYS A 120 15.25 10.38 15.83
C LYS A 120 14.23 11.31 15.16
N ASN A 121 13.08 10.78 14.73
CA ASN A 121 12.04 11.57 14.11
C ASN A 121 11.31 12.39 15.19
N THR A 122 11.51 13.71 15.15
CA THR A 122 10.94 14.65 16.12
C THR A 122 9.48 15.00 15.85
N SER A 123 8.89 14.55 14.72
CA SER A 123 7.49 14.83 14.41
C SER A 123 6.51 13.91 15.15
N VAL A 124 6.99 12.82 15.75
CA VAL A 124 6.16 11.84 16.47
C VAL A 124 6.67 11.74 17.91
N SER A 125 5.76 11.87 18.87
CA SER A 125 6.07 11.81 20.30
C SER A 125 5.61 10.48 20.91
N GLY A 126 6.49 9.86 21.70
CA GLY A 126 6.17 8.64 22.44
C GLY A 126 6.40 7.35 21.65
N GLY A 127 6.27 6.23 22.35
CA GLY A 127 6.42 4.89 21.77
C GLY A 127 7.81 4.57 21.25
N ASP A 128 8.86 5.23 21.75
CA ASP A 128 10.21 5.12 21.18
C ASP A 128 10.70 3.67 21.19
N GLN A 129 10.46 2.95 22.28
CA GLN A 129 10.89 1.56 22.40
C GLN A 129 10.05 0.64 21.50
N GLU A 130 8.74 0.86 21.44
CA GLU A 130 7.79 0.09 20.65
C GLU A 130 8.07 0.27 19.16
N ARG A 131 8.26 1.51 18.68
CA ARG A 131 8.64 1.81 17.30
C ARG A 131 10.01 1.23 16.94
N VAL A 132 10.99 1.31 17.84
CA VAL A 132 12.31 0.70 17.62
C VAL A 132 12.21 -0.82 17.51
N ASN A 133 11.41 -1.46 18.37
CA ASN A 133 11.21 -2.91 18.35
C ASN A 133 10.50 -3.34 17.07
N ALA A 134 9.45 -2.62 16.64
CA ALA A 134 8.75 -2.88 15.37
C ALA A 134 9.70 -2.77 14.16
N ARG A 135 10.48 -1.68 14.07
CA ARG A 135 11.49 -1.50 13.00
C ARG A 135 12.56 -2.60 13.05
N ALA A 136 12.98 -3.03 14.24
CA ALA A 136 14.00 -4.07 14.40
C ALA A 136 13.47 -5.44 13.91
N ALA A 137 12.23 -5.79 14.26
CA ALA A 137 11.60 -7.03 13.82
C ALA A 137 11.45 -7.11 12.30
N LEU A 138 11.03 -6.02 11.65
CA LEU A 138 10.94 -5.93 10.19
C LEU A 138 12.32 -6.06 9.52
N LYS A 139 13.35 -5.42 10.07
CA LYS A 139 14.73 -5.55 9.57
C LYS A 139 15.25 -6.98 9.71
N GLU A 140 14.93 -7.66 10.81
CA GLU A 140 15.33 -9.05 11.03
C GLU A 140 14.77 -9.98 9.94
N VAL A 141 13.49 -9.86 9.61
CA VAL A 141 12.89 -10.68 8.55
C VAL A 141 13.42 -10.33 7.15
N VAL A 142 13.77 -9.07 6.88
CA VAL A 142 14.48 -8.68 5.64
C VAL A 142 15.85 -9.35 5.56
N LEU A 143 16.59 -9.41 6.67
CA LEU A 143 17.89 -10.10 6.73
C LEU A 143 17.75 -11.61 6.54
N LEU A 144 16.70 -12.23 7.09
CA LEU A 144 16.40 -13.65 6.86
C LEU A 144 16.10 -13.92 5.38
N LEU A 145 15.30 -13.09 4.72
CA LEU A 145 15.05 -13.22 3.27
C LEU A 145 16.34 -13.12 2.46
N ARG A 146 17.24 -12.20 2.82
CA ARG A 146 18.55 -12.11 2.16
C ARG A 146 19.39 -13.36 2.36
N ARG A 147 19.38 -13.94 3.56
CA ARG A 147 20.08 -15.21 3.84
C ARG A 147 19.50 -16.38 3.05
N ILE A 148 18.17 -16.45 2.91
CA ILE A 148 17.49 -17.45 2.08
C ILE A 148 17.99 -17.36 0.64
N GLN A 149 18.00 -16.15 0.06
CA GLN A 149 18.51 -15.95 -1.30
C GLN A 149 19.95 -16.42 -1.46
N ILE A 150 20.85 -15.99 -0.56
CA ILE A 150 22.27 -16.39 -0.59
C ILE A 150 22.40 -17.91 -0.47
N ALA A 151 21.64 -18.56 0.41
CA ALA A 151 21.68 -20.00 0.57
C ALA A 151 21.21 -20.74 -0.69
N VAL A 152 20.15 -20.28 -1.36
CA VAL A 152 19.69 -20.86 -2.63
C VAL A 152 20.72 -20.63 -3.75
N ASP A 153 21.33 -19.44 -3.81
CA ASP A 153 22.38 -19.12 -4.78
C ASP A 153 23.61 -20.03 -4.63
N ASP A 154 23.98 -20.36 -3.39
CA ASP A 154 25.05 -21.28 -3.03
C ASP A 154 24.67 -22.78 -3.16
N GLY A 155 23.41 -23.09 -3.48
CA GLY A 155 22.90 -24.48 -3.53
C GLY A 155 22.66 -25.12 -2.15
N ARG A 156 22.69 -24.36 -1.07
CA ARG A 156 22.44 -24.80 0.32
C ARG A 156 20.93 -24.82 0.63
N ILE A 157 20.20 -25.70 -0.07
CA ILE A 157 18.73 -25.75 0.00
C ILE A 157 18.20 -26.07 1.40
N ALA A 158 18.90 -26.92 2.17
CA ALA A 158 18.49 -27.25 3.53
C ALA A 158 18.56 -26.03 4.48
N ASP A 159 19.61 -25.22 4.35
CA ASP A 159 19.78 -23.97 5.12
C ASP A 159 18.70 -22.95 4.73
N ALA A 160 18.45 -22.78 3.42
CA ALA A 160 17.40 -21.91 2.91
C ALA A 160 16.01 -22.33 3.44
N ALA A 161 15.72 -23.63 3.45
CA ALA A 161 14.45 -24.15 3.97
C ALA A 161 14.33 -23.95 5.50
N ALA A 162 15.43 -24.03 6.25
CA ALA A 162 15.44 -23.73 7.68
C ALA A 162 15.18 -22.24 7.95
N ASP A 163 15.86 -21.36 7.22
CA ASP A 163 15.67 -19.91 7.33
C ASP A 163 14.25 -19.51 6.91
N TYR A 164 13.67 -20.15 5.89
CA TYR A 164 12.28 -19.92 5.48
C TYR A 164 11.27 -20.34 6.54
N ARG A 165 11.49 -21.47 7.24
CA ARG A 165 10.64 -21.85 8.40
C ARG A 165 10.73 -20.81 9.52
N ASN A 166 11.94 -20.31 9.80
CA ASN A 166 12.13 -19.26 10.80
C ASN A 166 11.42 -17.95 10.41
N TYR A 167 11.55 -17.53 9.15
CA TYR A 167 10.82 -16.40 8.59
C TYR A 167 9.31 -16.55 8.80
N ARG A 168 8.73 -17.70 8.43
CA ARG A 168 7.29 -17.96 8.61
C ARG A 168 6.86 -17.92 10.07
N TYR A 169 7.68 -18.46 10.98
CA TYR A 169 7.39 -18.44 12.41
C TYR A 169 7.31 -17.00 12.96
N LEU A 170 8.29 -16.16 12.60
CA LEU A 170 8.32 -14.76 13.01
C LEU A 170 7.15 -13.97 12.41
N MET A 171 6.88 -14.15 11.12
CA MET A 171 5.81 -13.46 10.40
C MET A 171 4.40 -13.87 10.83
N ALA A 172 4.24 -15.05 11.43
CA ALA A 172 2.95 -15.53 11.93
C ALA A 172 2.62 -15.04 13.36
N ALA A 173 3.62 -14.61 14.14
CA ALA A 173 3.41 -14.33 15.57
C ALA A 173 4.18 -13.12 16.10
N ALA A 174 5.51 -13.15 16.03
CA ALA A 174 6.36 -12.14 16.66
C ALA A 174 6.24 -10.78 15.97
N VAL A 175 6.33 -10.75 14.64
CA VAL A 175 6.24 -9.52 13.85
C VAL A 175 4.86 -8.87 14.02
N PRO A 176 3.71 -9.56 13.76
CA PRO A 176 2.39 -8.96 13.97
C PRO A 176 2.19 -8.36 15.37
N SER A 177 2.62 -9.06 16.43
CA SER A 177 2.49 -8.58 17.82
C SER A 177 3.27 -7.28 18.06
N LEU A 178 4.52 -7.20 17.57
CA LEU A 178 5.35 -6.01 17.74
C LEU A 178 4.83 -4.82 16.93
N LEU A 179 4.30 -5.08 15.74
CA LEU A 179 3.70 -4.06 14.89
C LEU A 179 2.42 -3.48 15.49
N ALA A 180 1.54 -4.35 16.00
CA ALA A 180 0.31 -3.94 16.69
C ALA A 180 0.61 -3.13 17.97
N GLY A 181 1.62 -3.54 18.74
CA GLY A 181 2.05 -2.81 19.94
C GLY A 181 2.57 -1.39 19.66
N ALA A 182 3.06 -1.13 18.45
CA ALA A 182 3.58 0.17 18.04
C ALA A 182 2.59 1.00 17.19
N GLU A 183 1.45 0.43 16.80
CA GLU A 183 0.54 0.98 15.77
C GLU A 183 0.02 2.37 16.13
N GLN A 184 -0.26 2.63 17.41
CA GLN A 184 -0.73 3.94 17.87
C GLN A 184 0.27 5.10 17.63
N TRP A 185 1.57 4.81 17.48
CA TRP A 185 2.62 5.78 17.16
C TRP A 185 3.16 5.61 15.74
N SER A 186 2.50 4.81 14.92
CA SER A 186 2.86 4.61 13.51
C SER A 186 2.13 5.62 12.62
N LEU A 187 2.54 5.70 11.36
CA LEU A 187 1.86 6.48 10.32
C LEU A 187 0.55 5.84 9.86
N PHE A 188 0.20 4.64 10.35
CA PHE A 188 -1.14 4.09 10.20
C PHE A 188 -2.17 4.81 11.07
N ASN A 189 -1.73 5.48 12.14
CA ASN A 189 -2.60 6.36 12.92
C ASN A 189 -2.77 7.70 12.17
N PRO A 190 -4.00 8.07 11.74
CA PRO A 190 -4.22 9.29 10.95
C PRO A 190 -3.73 10.57 11.64
N ALA A 191 -3.85 10.67 12.96
CA ALA A 191 -3.40 11.84 13.71
C ALA A 191 -1.86 11.97 13.67
N VAL A 192 -1.16 10.84 13.80
CA VAL A 192 0.31 10.78 13.74
C VAL A 192 0.80 11.04 12.32
N HIS A 193 0.13 10.46 11.32
CA HIS A 193 0.39 10.69 9.90
C HIS A 193 0.29 12.18 9.54
N ASP A 194 -0.82 12.83 9.89
CA ASP A 194 -1.05 14.23 9.57
C ASP A 194 -0.03 15.14 10.25
N GLN A 195 0.26 14.88 11.53
CA GLN A 195 1.30 15.60 12.27
C GLN A 195 2.68 15.43 11.60
N HIS A 196 3.03 14.20 11.21
CA HIS A 196 4.29 13.88 10.55
C HIS A 196 4.44 14.64 9.22
N HIS A 197 3.45 14.57 8.33
CA HIS A 197 3.51 15.21 7.03
C HIS A 197 3.34 16.74 7.10
N MET A 198 2.66 17.27 8.12
CA MET A 198 2.67 18.72 8.39
C MET A 198 4.07 19.19 8.80
N ALA A 199 4.76 18.46 9.69
CA ALA A 199 6.13 18.80 10.09
C ALA A 199 7.10 18.74 8.89
N LEU A 200 6.99 17.71 8.05
CA LEU A 200 7.82 17.58 6.85
C LEU A 200 7.61 18.75 5.87
N ARG A 201 6.35 19.13 5.62
CA ARG A 201 6.01 20.29 4.77
C ARG A 201 6.64 21.59 5.28
N ARG A 202 6.60 21.84 6.59
CA ARG A 202 7.23 23.03 7.20
C ARG A 202 8.74 23.05 7.00
N VAL A 203 9.41 21.91 7.15
CA VAL A 203 10.87 21.78 6.93
C VAL A 203 11.23 22.01 5.46
N LEU A 204 10.41 21.52 4.52
CA LEU A 204 10.65 21.75 3.09
C LEU A 204 10.44 23.21 2.69
N GLN A 205 9.41 23.87 3.24
CA GLN A 205 9.14 25.28 3.00
C GLN A 205 10.23 26.19 3.57
N SER A 206 10.71 25.93 4.80
CA SER A 206 11.79 26.73 5.38
C SER A 206 13.11 26.63 4.60
N ARG A 207 13.39 25.47 3.99
CA ARG A 207 14.55 25.28 3.11
C ARG A 207 14.41 25.99 1.76
N HIS A 208 13.19 26.20 1.27
CA HIS A 208 12.95 26.95 0.04
C HIS A 208 13.02 28.47 0.22
N VAL A 209 12.67 28.99 1.40
CA VAL A 209 12.76 30.42 1.73
C VAL A 209 14.19 30.87 2.08
N ALA A 210 15.06 29.93 2.47
CA ALA A 210 16.47 30.19 2.81
C ALA A 210 17.44 30.15 1.61
N ARG A 211 16.94 30.20 0.36
CA ARG A 211 17.73 30.30 -0.88
C ARG A 211 17.38 31.59 -1.62
#